data_AF-A0A538HED6-F1
#
_entry.id   AF-A0A538HED6-F1
#
_cell.length_a   1.000
_cell.length_b   1.000
_cell.length_c   1.000
_cell.angle_alpha   90.00
_cell.angle_beta   90.00
_cell.angle_gamma   90.00
#
_symmetry.space_group_name_H-M   'P 1'
#
loop_
_entity.id
_entity.type
_entity.pdbx_description
1 polymer ?
#
loop_
_entity_poly.entity_id
_entity_poly.type
_entity_poly.pdbx_seq_one_letter_code
_entity_poly.pdbx_strand_id
1 'polypeptide(L)' 'MLAALIGFLGDFDLAEEAAQEAFAVAAERWPREGAPTNLRAWLVTTARNRAIDRIRRDRTLAAKTALLDAPEFMEDDVD' A
#
# COMPACT_ATOMS: atom_id res chain seq x y z
N MET A 1 0.92 3.39 18.02
CA MET A 1 0.75 3.69 16.57
C MET A 1 0.23 2.45 15.87
N LEU A 2 0.95 1.34 15.92
CA LEU A 2 0.53 0.09 15.29
C LEU A 2 -0.90 -0.32 15.66
N ALA A 3 -1.27 -0.32 16.95
CA ALA A 3 -2.65 -0.57 17.38
C ALA A 3 -3.71 0.35 16.71
N ALA A 4 -3.39 1.62 16.47
CA ALA A 4 -4.28 2.56 15.79
C ALA A 4 -4.33 2.32 14.27
N LEU A 5 -3.27 1.77 13.67
CA LEU A 5 -3.25 1.34 12.28
C LEU A 5 -4.05 0.05 12.10
N ILE A 6 -3.86 -0.94 12.99
CA ILE A 6 -4.64 -2.17 13.02
C ILE A 6 -6.14 -1.84 13.14
N GLY A 7 -6.52 -0.98 14.08
CA GLY A 7 -7.92 -0.57 14.23
C GLY A 7 -8.48 0.20 13.04
N PHE A 8 -7.64 0.89 12.26
CA PHE A 8 -8.06 1.63 11.07
C PHE A 8 -8.14 0.75 9.82
N LEU A 9 -7.19 -0.18 9.66
CA LEU A 9 -7.05 -1.03 8.48
C LEU A 9 -7.83 -2.33 8.61
N GLY A 10 -8.10 -2.80 9.82
CA GLY A 10 -8.74 -4.10 10.09
C GLY A 10 -7.86 -5.31 9.76
N ASP A 11 -6.58 -5.07 9.45
CA ASP A 11 -5.63 -6.06 8.96
C ASP A 11 -4.28 -5.81 9.66
N PHE A 12 -3.78 -6.84 10.36
CA PHE A 12 -2.54 -6.75 11.11
C PHE A 12 -1.31 -6.69 10.20
N ASP A 13 -1.25 -7.55 9.20
CA ASP A 13 -0.09 -7.69 8.31
C ASP A 13 0.07 -6.40 7.49
N LEU A 14 -1.03 -5.88 6.94
CA LEU A 14 -1.03 -4.60 6.24
C LEU A 14 -0.62 -3.43 7.15
N ALA A 15 -1.04 -3.44 8.42
CA ALA A 15 -0.69 -2.41 9.38
C ALA A 15 0.79 -2.45 9.76
N GLU A 16 1.36 -3.64 9.93
CA GLU A 16 2.78 -3.82 10.21
C GLU A 16 3.63 -3.34 9.04
N GLU A 17 3.34 -3.81 7.82
CA GLU A 17 4.11 -3.45 6.63
C GLU A 17 4.06 -1.94 6.37
N ALA A 18 2.88 -1.33 6.48
CA ALA A 18 2.72 0.12 6.37
C ALA A 18 3.51 0.91 7.44
N ALA A 19 3.57 0.39 8.67
CA ALA A 19 4.35 1.01 9.74
C ALA A 19 5.86 0.92 9.47
N GLN A 20 6.33 -0.24 9.00
CA GLN A 20 7.73 -0.45 8.63
C GLN A 20 8.15 0.46 7.48
N GLU A 21 7.32 0.59 6.44
CA GLU A 21 7.57 1.53 5.35
C GLU A 21 7.65 2.99 5.84
N ALA A 22 6.77 3.41 6.75
CA ALA A 22 6.81 4.75 7.30
C ALA A 22 8.13 5.02 8.06
N PHE A 23 8.63 4.04 8.81
CA PHE A 23 9.94 4.14 9.47
C PHE A 23 11.09 4.15 8.47
N ALA A 24 11.03 3.38 7.38
CA ALA A 24 12.03 3.41 6.32
C ALA A 24 12.12 4.80 5.68
N VAL A 25 10.98 5.42 5.37
CA VAL A 25 10.95 6.80 4.83
C VAL A 25 11.51 7.80 5.83
N ALA A 26 11.20 7.66 7.12
CA ALA A 26 11.76 8.50 8.16
C ALA A 26 13.30 8.38 8.22
N ALA A 27 13.82 7.15 8.20
CA ALA A 27 15.26 6.89 8.23
C ALA A 27 15.99 7.48 7.01
N GLU A 28 15.33 7.51 5.84
CA GLU A 28 15.88 8.12 4.63
C GLU A 28 15.86 9.66 4.68
N ARG A 29 14.74 10.25 5.14
CA ARG A 29 14.50 11.71 5.06
C ARG A 29 15.08 12.50 6.21
N TRP A 30 14.89 12.04 7.45
CA TRP A 30 15.26 12.84 8.63
C TRP A 30 16.72 13.25 8.70
N PRO A 31 17.72 12.45 8.25
CA PRO A 31 19.11 12.89 8.23
C PRO A 31 19.36 14.13 7.35
N ARG A 32 18.54 14.36 6.33
CA ARG A 32 18.70 15.47 5.37
C ARG A 32 17.74 16.62 5.63
N GLU A 33 16.50 16.29 5.97
CA GLU A 33 15.38 17.23 6.07
C GLU A 33 15.08 17.64 7.51
N GLY A 34 15.66 16.94 8.49
CA GLY A 34 15.27 17.03 9.89
C GLY A 34 13.99 16.24 10.20
N ALA A 35 13.78 15.97 11.48
CA ALA A 35 12.59 15.27 11.92
C ALA A 35 11.43 16.27 12.13
N PRO A 36 10.18 15.92 11.79
CA PRO A 36 9.04 16.81 11.95
C PRO A 36 8.74 17.07 13.43
N THR A 37 8.11 18.20 13.74
CA THR A 37 7.77 18.60 15.12
C THR A 37 6.93 17.55 15.86
N ASN A 38 6.05 16.83 15.15
CA ASN A 38 5.28 15.71 15.70
C ASN A 38 5.57 14.41 14.94
N LEU A 39 6.58 13.69 15.42
CA LEU A 39 7.04 12.41 14.85
C LEU A 39 5.92 11.38 14.76
N ARG A 40 5.12 11.24 15.83
CA ARG A 40 4.07 10.22 15.92
C ARG A 40 2.96 10.47 14.90
N ALA A 41 2.50 11.72 14.78
CA ALA A 41 1.45 12.08 13.83
C ALA A 41 1.91 11.93 12.38
N TRP A 42 3.17 12.28 12.12
CA TRP A 42 3.78 12.09 10.80
C TRP A 42 3.86 10.61 10.44
N LEU A 43 4.37 9.75 11.33
CA LEU A 43 4.49 8.31 11.08
C LEU A 43 3.12 7.65 10.84
N VAL A 44 2.10 7.99 11.63
CA VAL A 44 0.72 7.50 11.42
C VAL A 44 0.20 7.89 10.04
N THR A 45 0.39 9.15 9.65
CA THR A 45 -0.09 9.67 8.37
C THR A 45 0.64 9.00 7.20
N THR A 46 1.97 8.91 7.27
CA THR A 46 2.78 8.24 6.26
C THR A 46 2.38 6.77 6.11
N ALA A 47 2.22 6.03 7.22
CA ALA A 47 1.79 4.64 7.19
C ALA A 47 0.40 4.48 6.56
N ARG A 48 -0.58 5.32 6.93
CA ARG A 48 -1.92 5.30 6.32
C ARG A 48 -1.89 5.51 4.82
N ASN A 49 -1.10 6.48 4.35
CA ASN A 49 -0.95 6.74 2.92
C ASN A 49 -0.35 5.54 2.20
N ARG A 50 0.69 4.91 2.76
CA ARG A 50 1.30 3.69 2.20
C ARG A 50 0.35 2.51 2.13
N ALA A 51 -0.45 2.29 3.19
CA ALA A 51 -1.48 1.26 3.17
C ALA A 51 -2.53 1.51 2.08
N ILE A 52 -2.99 2.76 1.92
CA ILE A 52 -3.92 3.13 0.84
C ILE A 52 -3.31 2.87 -0.53
N ASP A 53 -2.05 3.26 -0.73
CA ASP A 53 -1.35 3.05 -2.00
C ASP A 53 -1.16 1.55 -2.31
N ARG A 54 -0.88 0.73 -1.29
CA ARG A 54 -0.85 -0.75 -1.41
C ARG A 54 -2.20 -1.30 -1.87
N ILE A 55 -3.29 -0.93 -1.19
CA ILE A 55 -4.66 -1.36 -1.53
C ILE A 55 -5.03 -0.95 -2.97
N ARG A 56 -4.68 0.28 -3.37
CA ARG A 56 -4.92 0.76 -4.74
C ARG A 56 -4.13 -0.05 -5.78
N ARG A 57 -2.88 -0.39 -5.49
CA ARG A 57 -2.04 -1.23 -6.35
C ARG A 57 -2.62 -2.64 -6.48
N ASP A 58 -3.07 -3.25 -5.39
CA ASP A 58 -3.67 -4.58 -5.41
C ASP A 58 -4.95 -4.62 -6.25
N ARG A 59 -5.83 -3.63 -6.09
CA ARG A 59 -7.03 -3.50 -6.92
C ARG A 59 -6.70 -3.36 -8.40
N THR A 60 -5.67 -2.57 -8.72
CA THR A 60 -5.22 -2.38 -10.10
C THR A 60 -4.64 -3.68 -10.67
N LEU A 61 -3.85 -4.42 -9.88
CA LEU A 61 -3.30 -5.71 -10.29
C LEU A 61 -4.43 -6.71 -10.55
N ALA A 62 -5.37 -6.85 -9.61
CA ALA A 62 -6.52 -7.75 -9.76
C ALA A 62 -7.35 -7.44 -11.02
N ALA A 63 -7.62 -6.16 -11.28
CA ALA A 63 -8.35 -5.74 -12.49
C ALA A 63 -7.59 -6.09 -13.79
N LYS A 64 -6.27 -5.94 -13.81
CA LYS A 64 -5.45 -6.30 -14.97
C LYS A 64 -5.34 -7.81 -15.15
N THR A 65 -5.17 -8.57 -14.07
CA THR A 65 -5.13 -10.04 -14.13
C THR A 65 -6.43 -10.60 -14.69
N ALA A 66 -7.59 -10.06 -14.27
CA ALA A 66 -8.88 -10.48 -14.81
C ALA A 66 -9.03 -10.24 -16.33
N LEU A 67 -8.32 -9.27 -16.91
CA LEU A 67 -8.30 -9.06 -18.36
C LEU A 67 -7.44 -10.09 -19.10
N LEU A 68 -6.41 -10.63 -18.45
CA LEU A 68 -5.57 -11.70 -19.01
C LEU A 68 -6.28 -13.07 -18.96
N ASP A 69 -7.11 -13.27 -17.95
CA ASP A 69 -7.90 -14.51 -17.79
C ASP A 69 -9.17 -14.53 -18.66
N ALA A 70 -9.48 -13.44 -19.37
CA ALA A 70 -10.54 -13.44 -20.36
C ALA A 70 -10.14 -14.40 -21.50
N PRO A 71 -10.95 -15.42 -21.83
CA PRO A 71 -10.60 -16.35 -22.90
C PRO A 71 -10.36 -15.56 -24.18
N GLU A 72 -9.17 -15.73 -24.78
CA GLU A 72 -8.89 -15.28 -26.13
C GLU A 72 -10.06 -15.71 -27.01
N PHE A 73 -10.74 -14.74 -27.62
CA PHE A 73 -11.87 -14.94 -28.49
C PHE A 73 -11.56 -16.11 -29.43
N MET A 74 -12.42 -17.14 -29.40
CA MET A 74 -12.44 -18.26 -30.32
C MET A 74 -11.90 -17.83 -31.69
N GLU A 75 -10.69 -18.28 -32.00
CA GLU A 75 -10.09 -18.20 -33.34
C GLU A 75 -10.74 -19.21 -34.30
N ASP A 76 -11.81 -19.88 -33.87
CA ASP A 76 -12.54 -20.89 -34.64
C ASP A 76 -13.89 -20.32 -35.09
N ASP A 77 -13.87 -19.66 -36.25
CA ASP A 77 -14.75 -20.04 -37.37
C ASP A 77 -14.11 -19.46 -38.64
N VAL A 78 -13.02 -20.13 -39.04
CA VAL A 78 -12.57 -20.17 -40.42
C VAL A 78 -13.62 -20.96 -41.20
N ASP A 79 -14.37 -20.28 -42.06
CA ASP A 79 -15.15 -20.88 -43.16
C ASP A 79 -14.94 -20.06 -44.43
#